data_AF-A0AAD7GFI1-F1
#
_entry.id   AF-A0AAD7GFI1-F1
#
_cell.length_a   1.000
_cell.length_b   1.000
_cell.length_c   1.000
_cell.angle_alpha   90.00
_cell.angle_beta   90.00
_cell.angle_gamma   90.00
#
_symmetry.space_group_name_H-M   'P 1'
#
loop_
_entity.id
_entity.type
_entity.pdbx_description
1 polymer ?
#
loop_
_entity_poly.entity_id
_entity_poly.type
_entity_poly.pdbx_seq_one_letter_code
_entity_poly.pdbx_strand_id
1 'polypeptide(L)'
;HYTNRDLIPTPANRRTYSISSYFIYWCISGMCISAYTVGSTLLAYGLSAPQAIGAIVIGAICTGCLSVACGWMGERHHIGFTVASRFTWGMRGAYFPVIVLSFTQVPPLVPCQIHRWDGLQAYWGGQGMSFVDFITLTHITHLSSYDCMTTQRFIIVCQILTD
;
A
#
# COMPACT_ATOMS: atom_id res chain seq x y z
N HIS A 1 -21.82 20.26 -18.46
CA HIS A 1 -22.00 20.47 -17.01
C HIS A 1 -20.76 19.91 -16.30
N TYR A 2 -19.91 20.76 -15.70
CA TYR A 2 -18.59 20.36 -15.15
C TYR A 2 -18.58 20.23 -13.62
N THR A 3 -19.76 20.29 -13.00
CA THR A 3 -19.97 20.27 -11.56
C THR A 3 -20.70 18.98 -11.19
N ASN A 4 -20.09 18.21 -10.28
CA ASN A 4 -20.66 17.02 -9.65
C ASN A 4 -20.80 17.30 -8.14
N ARG A 5 -21.79 16.68 -7.47
CA ARG A 5 -21.94 16.69 -6.00
C ARG A 5 -20.74 16.12 -5.25
N ASP A 6 -19.87 15.37 -5.93
CA ASP A 6 -18.61 14.88 -5.34
C ASP A 6 -17.46 15.88 -5.47
N LEU A 7 -17.60 16.88 -6.34
CA LEU A 7 -16.57 17.90 -6.60
C LEU A 7 -16.74 19.16 -5.74
N ILE A 8 -17.86 19.30 -5.02
CA ILE A 8 -18.07 20.44 -4.14
C ILE A 8 -17.15 20.35 -2.91
N PRO A 9 -16.62 21.49 -2.43
CA PRO A 9 -15.80 21.50 -1.23
C PRO A 9 -16.52 20.88 -0.05
N THR A 10 -15.79 20.13 0.78
CA THR A 10 -16.39 19.41 1.90
C THR A 10 -16.86 20.40 2.99
N PRO A 11 -18.15 20.40 3.37
CA PRO A 11 -18.68 21.31 4.39
C PRO A 11 -18.06 21.01 5.76
N ALA A 12 -17.96 22.02 6.62
CA ALA A 12 -17.29 21.92 7.93
C ALA A 12 -17.83 20.78 8.81
N ASN A 13 -19.14 20.53 8.73
CA ASN A 13 -19.84 19.43 9.42
C ASN A 13 -19.27 18.03 9.11
N ARG A 14 -18.71 17.80 7.90
CA ARG A 14 -18.21 16.49 7.46
C ARG A 14 -16.70 16.33 7.64
N ARG A 15 -16.03 17.27 8.30
CA ARG A 15 -14.58 17.24 8.56
C ARG A 15 -14.32 16.53 9.88
N THR A 16 -14.31 15.21 9.86
CA THR A 16 -14.09 14.37 11.06
C THR A 16 -12.62 14.03 11.30
N TYR A 17 -11.71 14.44 10.41
CA TYR A 17 -10.28 14.15 10.54
C TYR A 17 -9.64 15.06 11.59
N SER A 18 -9.04 14.45 12.61
CA SER A 18 -8.19 15.13 13.57
C SER A 18 -6.73 15.09 13.11
N ILE A 19 -5.89 15.97 13.65
CA ILE A 19 -4.44 15.97 13.44
C ILE A 19 -3.85 14.60 13.84
N SER A 20 -4.38 13.96 14.89
CA SER A 20 -3.97 12.60 15.28
C SER A 20 -4.24 11.57 14.19
N SER A 21 -5.40 11.64 13.53
CA SER A 21 -5.75 10.76 12.41
C SER A 21 -4.78 10.92 11.25
N TYR A 22 -4.30 12.14 10.99
CA TYR A 22 -3.30 12.42 9.96
C TYR A 22 -1.95 11.76 10.30
N PHE A 23 -1.43 11.94 11.51
CA PHE A 23 -0.18 11.31 11.94
C PHE A 23 -0.25 9.78 11.87
N ILE A 24 -1.33 9.21 12.39
CA ILE A 24 -1.54 7.75 12.38
C ILE A 24 -1.59 7.23 10.94
N TYR A 25 -2.29 7.92 10.05
CA TYR A 25 -2.37 7.56 8.64
C TYR A 25 -0.97 7.49 7.98
N TRP A 26 -0.12 8.49 8.19
CA TRP A 26 1.24 8.49 7.63
C TRP A 26 2.14 7.43 8.25
N CYS A 27 2.03 7.19 9.56
CA CYS A 27 2.77 6.12 10.22
C CYS A 27 2.38 4.74 9.66
N ILE A 28 1.07 4.46 9.54
CA ILE A 28 0.57 3.18 8.98
C ILE A 28 0.99 3.04 7.53
N SER A 29 0.89 4.11 6.73
CA SER A 29 1.30 4.07 5.33
C SER A 29 2.81 3.84 5.16
N GLY A 30 3.64 4.34 6.08
CA GLY A 30 5.08 4.08 6.09
C GLY A 30 5.45 2.67 6.53
N MET A 31 4.66 2.07 7.43
CA MET A 31 4.82 0.69 7.90
C MET A 31 4.24 -0.31 6.87
N CYS A 32 4.82 -0.35 5.68
CA CYS A 32 4.47 -1.31 4.64
C CYS A 32 5.64 -2.24 4.30
N ILE A 33 5.32 -3.44 3.82
CA ILE A 33 6.29 -4.46 3.39
C ILE A 33 7.23 -3.88 2.33
N SER A 34 6.69 -3.11 1.40
CA SER A 34 7.46 -2.40 0.37
C SER A 34 8.58 -1.51 0.95
N ALA A 35 8.32 -0.78 2.04
CA ALA A 35 9.32 0.06 2.69
C ALA A 35 10.42 -0.78 3.37
N TYR A 36 10.04 -1.90 3.99
CA TYR A 36 11.01 -2.84 4.58
C TYR A 36 11.90 -3.48 3.50
N THR A 37 11.33 -3.84 2.35
CA THR A 37 12.10 -4.40 1.23
C THR A 37 13.13 -3.40 0.71
N VAL A 38 12.80 -2.10 0.63
CA VAL A 38 13.75 -1.05 0.23
C VAL A 38 14.95 -0.99 1.19
N GLY A 39 14.72 -1.09 2.51
CA GLY A 39 15.82 -1.17 3.47
C GLY A 39 16.73 -2.38 3.23
N SER A 40 16.15 -3.54 3.00
CA SER A 40 16.89 -4.77 2.73
C SER A 40 17.68 -4.73 1.42
N THR A 41 17.15 -4.09 0.37
CA THR A 41 17.87 -3.96 -0.91
C THR A 41 19.06 -3.03 -0.80
N LEU A 42 18.95 -1.91 -0.07
CA LEU A 42 20.07 -1.01 0.19
C LEU A 42 21.23 -1.70 0.91
N LEU A 43 20.93 -2.58 1.87
CA LEU A 43 21.94 -3.42 2.53
C LEU A 43 22.55 -4.45 1.56
N ALA A 44 21.74 -5.07 0.70
CA ALA A 44 22.21 -6.01 -0.32
C ALA A 44 23.11 -5.35 -1.37
N TYR A 45 22.93 -4.05 -1.64
CA TYR A 45 23.82 -3.26 -2.49
C TYR A 45 25.21 -3.00 -1.87
N GLY A 46 25.46 -3.43 -0.64
CA GLY A 46 26.77 -3.32 0.03
C GLY A 46 26.98 -2.04 0.84
N LEU A 47 25.92 -1.26 1.10
CA LEU A 47 26.00 -0.11 1.99
C LEU A 47 26.08 -0.57 3.45
N SER A 48 26.91 0.11 4.25
CA SER A 48 26.93 -0.11 5.70
C SER A 48 25.57 0.27 6.32
N ALA A 49 25.14 -0.47 7.34
CA ALA A 49 23.87 -0.23 8.04
C ALA A 49 23.61 1.24 8.42
N PRO A 50 24.56 2.01 9.00
CA PRO A 50 24.33 3.41 9.31
C PRO A 50 24.18 4.30 8.07
N GLN A 51 24.88 3.99 6.96
CA GLN A 51 24.75 4.74 5.71
C GLN A 51 23.40 4.48 5.03
N ALA A 52 22.93 3.23 5.05
CA ALA A 52 21.62 2.86 4.50
C ALA A 52 20.48 3.58 5.24
N ILE A 53 20.53 3.61 6.58
CA ILE A 53 19.55 4.34 7.40
C ILE A 53 19.60 5.84 7.08
N GLY A 54 20.79 6.43 7.00
CA GLY A 54 20.96 7.84 6.64
C GLY A 54 20.33 8.20 5.28
N ALA A 55 20.56 7.36 4.26
CA ALA A 55 19.99 7.57 2.93
C ALA A 55 18.45 7.51 2.93
N ILE A 56 17.86 6.54 3.65
CA ILE A 56 16.41 6.40 3.76
C ILE A 56 15.79 7.60 4.49
N VAL A 57 16.40 8.06 5.58
CA VAL A 57 15.91 9.22 6.35
C VAL A 57 15.92 10.49 5.52
N ILE A 58 17.01 10.75 4.77
CA ILE A 58 17.09 11.92 3.90
C ILE A 58 16.01 11.85 2.81
N GLY A 59 15.84 10.69 2.17
CA GLY A 59 14.78 10.47 1.17
C GLY A 59 13.38 10.69 1.74
N ALA A 60 13.13 10.22 2.96
CA ALA A 60 11.86 10.37 3.65
C ALA A 60 11.57 11.85 4.00
N ILE A 61 12.57 12.61 4.46
CA ILE A 61 12.43 14.04 4.75
C ILE A 61 12.11 14.82 3.47
N CYS A 62 12.87 14.61 2.40
CA CYS A 62 12.64 15.28 1.11
C CYS A 62 11.22 14.99 0.57
N THR A 63 10.82 13.72 0.62
CA THR A 63 9.48 13.30 0.17
C THR A 63 8.38 13.86 1.07
N GLY A 64 8.60 13.91 2.39
CA GLY A 64 7.70 14.50 3.37
C GLY A 64 7.47 16.00 3.12
N CYS A 65 8.55 16.77 2.91
CA CYS A 65 8.46 18.18 2.57
C CYS A 65 7.66 18.43 1.29
N LEU A 66 7.92 17.63 0.24
CA LEU A 66 7.17 17.71 -1.01
C LEU A 66 5.68 17.37 -0.82
N SER A 67 5.40 16.33 -0.03
CA SER A 67 4.03 15.90 0.25
C SER A 67 3.23 16.97 1.00
N VAL A 68 3.85 17.63 1.99
CA VAL A 68 3.22 18.75 2.71
C VAL A 68 2.97 19.93 1.79
N ALA A 69 3.93 20.29 0.92
CA ALA A 69 3.76 21.37 -0.05
C ALA A 69 2.60 21.09 -1.02
N CYS A 70 2.49 19.86 -1.53
CA CYS A 70 1.39 19.43 -2.40
C CYS A 70 0.05 19.36 -1.66
N GLY A 71 0.06 18.95 -0.38
CA GLY A 71 -1.14 18.81 0.45
C GLY A 71 -1.75 20.13 0.91
N TRP A 72 -0.98 21.23 0.90
CA TRP A 72 -1.44 22.54 1.39
C TRP A 72 -2.68 23.05 0.65
N MET A 73 -2.74 22.83 -0.67
CA MET A 73 -3.90 23.22 -1.48
C MET A 73 -5.18 22.45 -1.09
N GLY A 74 -5.04 21.18 -0.71
CA GLY A 74 -6.15 20.34 -0.26
C GLY A 74 -6.68 20.75 1.12
N GLU A 75 -5.81 21.22 2.00
CA GLU A 75 -6.18 21.68 3.34
C GLU A 75 -6.92 23.03 3.30
N ARG A 76 -6.40 24.03 2.58
CA ARG A 76 -7.01 25.38 2.56
C ARG A 76 -8.31 25.44 1.77
N HIS A 77 -8.35 24.77 0.62
CA HIS A 77 -9.48 24.87 -0.31
C HIS A 77 -10.46 23.69 -0.19
N HIS A 78 -10.10 22.63 0.55
CA HIS A 78 -10.92 21.44 0.75
C HIS A 78 -11.44 20.81 -0.56
N ILE A 79 -10.60 20.85 -1.60
CA ILE A 79 -10.86 20.32 -2.93
C ILE A 79 -9.95 19.13 -3.23
N GLY A 80 -10.44 18.19 -4.03
CA GLY A 80 -9.65 17.05 -4.50
C GLY A 80 -8.66 17.41 -5.61
N PHE A 81 -7.68 16.54 -5.82
CA PHE A 81 -6.65 16.70 -6.87
C PHE A 81 -7.24 16.93 -8.27
N THR A 82 -8.35 16.27 -8.60
CA THR A 82 -9.03 16.37 -9.91
C THR A 82 -9.62 17.76 -10.19
N VAL A 83 -9.90 18.54 -9.13
CA VAL A 83 -10.34 19.94 -9.23
C VAL A 83 -9.12 20.85 -9.22
N ALA A 84 -8.14 20.58 -8.34
CA ALA A 84 -6.91 21.34 -8.25
C ALA A 84 -6.11 21.34 -9.57
N SER A 85 -6.09 20.22 -10.29
CA SER A 85 -5.40 20.09 -11.58
C SER A 85 -6.00 20.96 -12.70
N ARG A 86 -7.27 21.37 -12.56
CA ARG A 86 -7.95 22.26 -13.52
C ARG A 86 -7.42 23.69 -13.48
N PHE A 87 -6.85 24.13 -12.36
CA PHE A 87 -6.26 25.47 -12.26
C PHE A 87 -4.99 25.61 -13.09
N THR A 88 -4.17 24.56 -13.15
CA THR A 88 -2.90 24.57 -13.90
C THR A 88 -3.06 24.15 -15.36
N TRP A 89 -3.90 23.15 -15.64
CA TRP A 89 -4.01 22.54 -16.98
C TRP A 89 -5.28 22.94 -17.75
N GLY A 90 -6.18 23.70 -17.12
CA GLY A 90 -7.48 24.06 -17.70
C GLY A 90 -8.47 22.89 -17.78
N MET A 91 -9.67 23.17 -18.30
CA MET A 91 -10.79 22.21 -18.27
C MET A 91 -10.62 20.99 -19.16
N ARG A 92 -9.95 21.15 -20.32
CA ARG A 92 -9.63 20.04 -21.24
C ARG A 92 -8.24 19.45 -20.99
N GLY A 93 -7.30 20.22 -20.45
CA GLY A 93 -5.96 19.71 -20.15
C GLY A 93 -5.91 18.90 -18.85
N ALA A 94 -6.84 19.11 -17.91
CA ALA A 94 -6.91 18.35 -16.66
C ALA A 94 -7.10 16.83 -16.84
N TYR A 95 -7.54 16.36 -18.02
CA TYR A 95 -7.59 14.94 -18.32
C TYR A 95 -6.20 14.31 -18.37
N PHE A 96 -5.17 15.03 -18.82
CA PHE A 96 -3.81 14.50 -18.90
C PHE A 96 -3.24 14.09 -17.52
N PRO A 97 -3.17 14.97 -16.49
CA PRO A 97 -2.66 14.58 -15.19
C PRO A 97 -3.53 13.53 -14.49
N VAL A 98 -4.85 13.52 -14.73
CA VAL A 98 -5.74 12.49 -14.19
C VAL A 98 -5.46 11.13 -14.81
N ILE A 99 -5.28 11.08 -16.13
CA ILE A 99 -4.93 9.85 -16.86
C ILE A 99 -3.54 9.36 -16.43
N VAL A 100 -2.56 10.24 -16.32
CA VAL A 100 -1.21 9.87 -15.84
C VAL A 100 -1.27 9.33 -14.41
N LEU A 101 -2.03 9.97 -13.52
CA LEU A 101 -2.23 9.47 -12.16
C LEU A 101 -2.86 8.08 -12.17
N SER A 102 -3.92 7.87 -12.95
CA SER A 102 -4.54 6.55 -13.13
C SER A 102 -3.60 5.52 -13.77
N PHE A 103 -2.74 5.89 -14.72
CA PHE A 103 -1.78 4.96 -15.34
C PHE A 103 -0.56 4.65 -14.46
N THR A 104 -0.09 5.59 -13.65
CA THR A 104 0.94 5.26 -12.64
C THR A 104 0.41 4.25 -11.63
N GLN A 105 -0.91 4.25 -11.43
CA GLN A 105 -1.62 3.21 -10.69
C GLN A 105 -1.97 1.98 -11.54
N VAL A 106 -2.08 2.05 -12.87
CA VAL A 106 -2.51 0.93 -13.72
C VAL A 106 -1.47 0.64 -14.81
N PRO A 107 -0.75 -0.50 -14.78
CA PRO A 107 0.21 -0.82 -15.84
C PRO A 107 -0.48 -0.95 -17.21
N PRO A 108 0.12 -0.44 -18.29
CA PRO A 108 -0.50 -0.37 -19.62
C PRO A 108 -0.70 -1.72 -20.34
N LEU A 109 -0.23 -2.85 -19.78
CA LEU A 109 -0.17 -4.13 -20.49
C LEU A 109 -1.01 -5.27 -19.88
N VAL A 110 -1.66 -5.06 -18.72
CA VAL A 110 -2.47 -6.11 -18.07
C VAL A 110 -3.80 -5.51 -17.58
N PRO A 111 -4.94 -5.80 -18.23
CA PRO A 111 -6.24 -5.18 -17.94
C PRO A 111 -6.89 -5.61 -16.61
N CYS A 112 -6.20 -6.35 -15.74
CA CYS A 112 -6.77 -6.88 -14.49
C CYS A 112 -5.95 -6.60 -13.22
N GLN A 113 -4.90 -5.77 -13.26
CA GLN A 113 -4.18 -5.43 -12.04
C GLN A 113 -4.73 -4.16 -11.39
N ILE A 114 -5.51 -4.40 -10.33
CA ILE A 114 -5.82 -3.49 -9.22
C ILE A 114 -4.62 -2.59 -8.95
N HIS A 115 -4.89 -1.28 -8.83
CA HIS A 115 -3.94 -0.21 -8.53
C HIS A 115 -2.60 -0.71 -8.01
N ARG A 116 -1.50 -0.54 -8.77
CA ARG A 116 -0.17 -1.12 -8.53
C ARG A 116 0.29 -1.09 -7.06
N TRP A 117 0.02 -0.01 -6.34
CA TRP A 117 0.31 0.08 -4.91
C TRP A 117 -0.60 -0.81 -4.06
N ASP A 118 -1.92 -0.70 -4.23
CA ASP A 118 -2.88 -1.53 -3.50
C ASP A 118 -2.75 -3.03 -3.88
N GLY A 119 -2.45 -3.32 -5.14
CA GLY A 119 -2.20 -4.66 -5.67
C GLY A 119 -0.91 -5.28 -5.15
N LEU A 120 0.17 -4.50 -5.04
CA LEU A 120 1.42 -4.97 -4.42
C LEU A 120 1.19 -5.30 -2.94
N GLN A 121 0.44 -4.46 -2.23
CA GLN A 121 0.11 -4.68 -0.82
C GLN A 121 -0.81 -5.90 -0.64
N ALA A 122 -1.77 -6.11 -1.55
CA ALA A 122 -2.61 -7.30 -1.57
C ALA A 122 -1.81 -8.58 -1.89
N TYR A 123 -0.83 -8.51 -2.80
CA TYR A 123 0.06 -9.63 -3.10
C TYR A 123 0.87 -10.04 -1.88
N TRP A 124 1.53 -9.09 -1.21
CA TRP A 124 2.27 -9.37 0.02
C TRP A 124 1.36 -9.87 1.15
N GLY A 125 0.14 -9.33 1.26
CA GLY A 125 -0.88 -9.83 2.18
C GLY A 125 -1.26 -11.28 1.90
N GLY A 126 -1.41 -11.65 0.63
CA GLY A 126 -1.68 -13.03 0.20
C GLY A 126 -0.56 -14.00 0.58
N GLN A 127 0.71 -13.62 0.35
CA GLN A 127 1.88 -14.41 0.76
C GLN A 127 1.93 -14.60 2.28
N GLY A 128 1.59 -13.55 3.05
CA GLY A 128 1.50 -13.63 4.50
C GLY A 128 0.44 -14.63 4.97
N MET A 129 -0.74 -14.63 4.35
CA MET A 129 -1.82 -15.57 4.68
C MET A 129 -1.45 -17.02 4.39
N SER A 130 -0.80 -17.30 3.25
CA SER A 130 -0.35 -18.66 2.92
C SER A 130 0.61 -19.24 3.96
N PHE A 131 1.46 -18.40 4.57
CA PHE A 131 2.35 -18.82 5.65
C PHE A 131 1.60 -19.11 6.97
N VAL A 132 0.60 -18.29 7.31
CA VAL A 132 -0.26 -18.51 8.49
C VAL A 132 -1.01 -19.83 8.34
N ASP A 133 -1.60 -20.08 7.17
CA ASP A 133 -2.33 -21.32 6.89
C ASP A 133 -1.42 -22.56 7.07
N PHE A 134 -0.18 -22.49 6.58
CA PHE A 134 0.81 -23.55 6.79
C PHE A 134 1.10 -23.80 8.28
N ILE A 135 1.30 -22.74 9.08
CA ILE A 135 1.56 -22.87 10.52
C ILE A 135 0.36 -23.47 11.24
N THR A 136 -0.85 -22.99 10.96
CA THR A 136 -2.06 -23.49 11.60
C THR A 136 -2.31 -24.96 11.28
N LEU A 137 -2.12 -25.37 10.02
CA LEU A 137 -2.21 -26.79 9.62
C LEU A 137 -1.16 -27.64 10.32
N THR A 138 0.09 -27.17 10.40
CA THR A 138 1.18 -27.88 11.09
C THR A 138 0.88 -28.03 12.59
N HIS A 139 0.36 -26.98 13.25
CA HIS A 139 0.00 -27.03 14.66
C HIS A 139 -1.17 -28.00 14.94
N ILE A 140 -2.17 -28.04 14.06
CA ILE A 140 -3.28 -29.01 14.14
C ILE A 140 -2.77 -30.45 13.96
N THR A 141 -1.83 -30.69 13.03
CA THR A 141 -1.24 -32.02 12.87
C THR A 141 -0.41 -32.45 14.09
N HIS A 142 0.27 -31.50 14.75
CA HIS A 142 1.09 -31.78 15.93
C HIS A 142 0.27 -32.03 17.19
N LEU A 143 -0.90 -31.39 17.34
CA LEU A 143 -1.87 -31.70 18.40
C LEU A 143 -2.52 -33.08 18.17
N SER A 144 -2.82 -33.44 16.92
CA SER A 144 -3.34 -34.78 16.57
C SER A 144 -2.33 -35.91 16.83
N SER A 145 -1.03 -35.62 16.97
CA SER A 145 -0.01 -36.63 17.29
C SER A 145 -0.01 -37.08 18.76
N TYR A 146 -0.60 -36.30 19.67
CA TYR A 146 -0.76 -36.72 21.07
C TYR A 146 -1.98 -37.63 21.30
N ASP A 147 -2.98 -37.59 20.39
CA ASP A 147 -4.20 -38.41 20.48
C ASP A 147 -4.16 -39.68 19.61
N CYS A 148 -3.14 -39.88 18.76
CA CYS A 148 -3.17 -40.98 17.80
C CYS A 148 -1.77 -41.42 17.33
N MET A 149 -1.18 -42.40 18.02
CA MET A 149 -0.20 -43.32 17.44
C MET A 149 -0.85 -44.24 16.37
N THR A 150 -1.51 -43.69 15.34
CA THR A 150 -2.04 -44.52 14.24
C THR A 150 -1.69 -43.94 12.87
N THR A 151 -0.46 -44.22 12.45
CA THR A 151 0.11 -44.62 11.14
C THR A 151 -0.61 -44.37 9.79
N GLN A 152 -1.85 -43.86 9.68
CA GLN A 152 -2.53 -43.67 8.39
C GLN A 152 -2.53 -42.24 7.82
N ARG A 153 -2.07 -41.21 8.55
CA ARG A 153 -2.26 -39.80 8.16
C ARG A 153 -1.11 -39.11 7.41
N PHE A 154 0.04 -39.76 7.22
CA PHE A 154 1.15 -39.19 6.43
C PHE A 154 0.95 -39.32 4.91
N ILE A 155 0.18 -40.31 4.45
CA ILE A 155 -0.01 -40.59 3.02
C ILE A 155 -0.94 -39.57 2.34
N ILE A 156 -1.95 -39.04 3.06
CA ILE A 156 -2.94 -38.11 2.49
C ILE A 156 -2.37 -36.69 2.30
N VAL A 157 -1.43 -36.26 3.15
CA VAL A 157 -0.83 -34.91 3.05
C VAL A 157 0.18 -34.80 1.91
N CYS A 158 0.93 -35.88 1.61
CA CYS A 158 1.78 -35.92 0.42
C CYS A 158 0.97 -35.95 -0.90
N GLN A 159 -0.26 -36.49 -0.88
CA GLN A 159 -1.05 -36.66 -2.09
C GLN A 159 -1.82 -35.39 -2.51
N ILE A 160 -2.07 -34.46 -1.59
CA ILE A 160 -2.74 -33.17 -1.89
C ILE A 160 -1.75 -32.08 -2.32
N LEU A 161 -0.45 -32.23 -2.02
CA LEU A 161 0.59 -31.26 -2.39
C LEU A 161 1.27 -31.55 -3.75
N THR A 162 0.86 -32.61 -4.45
CA THR A 162 1.42 -32.99 -5.77
C THR A 162 0.45 -32.76 -6.94
N ASP A 163 -0.74 -32.22 -6.69
CA ASP A 163 -1.71 -31.78 -7.72
C ASP A 163 -1.97 -30.27 -7.62
#